data_AF-A0A1N6DT94-F1
#
_entry.id   AF-A0A1N6DT94-F1
#
_cell.length_a   1.000
_cell.length_b   1.000
_cell.length_c   1.000
_cell.angle_alpha   90.00
_cell.angle_beta   90.00
_cell.angle_gamma   90.00
#
_symmetry.space_group_name_H-M   'P 1'
#
loop_
_entity.id
_entity.type
_entity.pdbx_description
1 polymer ?
#
loop_
_entity_poly.entity_id
_entity_poly.type
_entity_poly.pdbx_seq_one_letter_code
_entity_poly.pdbx_strand_id
1 'polypeptide(L)' 'MEKKVRCPYCGKVFRCRIRSISGEGRVIDLTCPYCKEQLILKTDMITEAS' A
#
# COMPACT_ATOMS: atom_id res chain seq x y z
N MET A 1 4.28 11.32 -0.65
CA MET A 1 4.37 10.62 -1.95
C MET A 1 3.10 9.78 -2.14
N GLU A 2 2.39 9.94 -3.25
CA GLU A 2 1.19 9.15 -3.56
C GLU A 2 1.61 7.93 -4.38
N LYS A 3 1.37 6.72 -3.86
CA LYS A 3 1.69 5.47 -4.56
C LYS A 3 0.43 4.71 -4.93
N LYS A 4 0.47 4.00 -6.06
CA LYS A 4 -0.62 3.10 -6.48
C LYS A 4 -0.41 1.73 -5.85
N VAL A 5 -1.47 1.20 -5.25
CA VAL A 5 -1.49 -0.10 -4.61
C VAL A 5 -2.61 -0.93 -5.21
N ARG A 6 -2.33 -2.18 -5.55
CA ARG A 6 -3.34 -3.16 -5.95
C ARG A 6 -3.71 -4.03 -4.76
N CYS A 7 -5.00 -4.09 -4.44
CA CYS A 7 -5.51 -5.03 -3.45
C CYS A 7 -5.44 -6.47 -4.02
N PRO A 8 -4.77 -7.43 -3.36
CA PRO A 8 -4.78 -8.84 -3.76
C PRO A 8 -6.13 -9.53 -3.48
N TYR A 9 -6.95 -9.00 -2.57
CA TYR A 9 -8.25 -9.59 -2.22
C TYR A 9 -9.35 -9.25 -3.24
N CYS A 10 -9.48 -7.97 -3.60
CA CYS A 10 -10.51 -7.52 -4.54
C CYS A 10 -9.98 -7.15 -5.93
N GLY A 11 -8.66 -7.19 -6.14
CA GLY A 11 -8.02 -6.86 -7.42
C GLY A 11 -8.01 -5.38 -7.81
N LYS A 12 -8.70 -4.50 -7.06
CA LYS A 12 -8.80 -3.06 -7.35
C LYS A 12 -7.52 -2.31 -7.02
N VAL A 13 -7.23 -1.30 -7.83
CA VAL A 13 -6.08 -0.41 -7.66
C VAL A 13 -6.54 0.92 -7.06
N PHE A 14 -5.85 1.39 -6.03
CA PHE A 14 -6.13 2.67 -5.37
C PHE A 14 -4.83 3.41 -5.08
N ARG A 15 -4.95 4.71 -4.78
CA ARG A 15 -3.81 5.56 -4.41
C ARG A 15 -3.75 5.70 -2.90
N CYS A 16 -2.58 5.48 -2.32
CA CYS A 16 -2.32 5.69 -0.91
C CYS A 16 -1.22 6.73 -0.72
N ARG A 17 -1.44 7.62 0.25
CA ARG A 17 -0.40 8.54 0.75
C ARG A 17 0.37 7.83 1.85
N ILE A 18 1.56 7.34 1.51
CA ILE A 18 2.47 6.77 2.50
C ILE A 18 3.16 7.96 3.16
N ARG A 19 2.84 8.22 4.43
CA ARG A 19 3.30 9.42 5.15
C ARG A 19 4.72 9.28 5.70
N SER A 20 5.09 8.11 6.20
CA SER A 20 6.47 7.78 6.60
C SER A 20 6.63 6.26 6.64
N ILE A 21 7.70 5.74 6.08
CA ILE A 21 8.14 4.35 6.30
C ILE A 21 8.95 4.40 7.61
N SER A 22 8.31 4.12 8.74
CA SER A 22 9.02 4.12 10.02
C SER A 22 9.93 2.88 10.11
N GLY A 23 11.23 3.14 10.32
CA GLY A 23 12.26 2.29 10.92
C GLY A 23 12.16 0.76 10.80
N GLU A 24 13.15 0.18 10.14
CA GLU A 24 13.58 -1.23 10.16
C GLU A 24 12.60 -2.30 9.64
N GLY A 25 11.29 -2.07 9.67
CA GLY A 25 10.28 -2.90 9.03
C GLY A 25 9.75 -2.20 7.79
N ARG A 26 10.20 -2.61 6.59
CA ARG A 26 9.71 -2.15 5.28
C ARG A 26 8.26 -2.60 5.02
N VAL A 27 7.33 -2.43 5.95
CA VAL A 27 5.95 -2.90 5.87
C VAL A 27 5.01 -1.71 6.06
N ILE A 28 3.98 -1.64 5.23
CA ILE A 28 2.98 -0.58 5.24
C ILE A 28 1.65 -1.28 5.48
N ASP A 29 1.04 -0.94 6.61
CA ASP A 29 -0.31 -1.34 6.92
C ASP A 29 -1.29 -0.35 6.29
N LEU A 30 -2.22 -0.86 5.49
CA LEU A 30 -3.22 -0.06 4.81
C LEU A 30 -4.51 -0.84 4.66
N THR A 31 -5.65 -0.17 4.81
CA THR A 31 -6.96 -0.79 4.60
C THR A 31 -7.44 -0.51 3.19
N CYS A 32 -7.92 -1.54 2.48
CA CYS A 32 -8.50 -1.35 1.16
C CYS A 32 -9.79 -0.53 1.26
N PRO A 33 -9.92 0.60 0.54
CA PRO A 33 -11.14 1.41 0.60
C PRO A 33 -12.36 0.72 -0.03
N TYR A 34 -12.16 -0.35 -0.80
CA TYR A 34 -13.24 -1.04 -1.51
C TYR A 34 -13.76 -2.27 -0.76
N CYS A 35 -12.88 -3.19 -0.37
CA CYS A 35 -13.27 -4.41 0.34
C CYS A 35 -13.08 -4.33 1.85
N LYS A 36 -12.50 -3.23 2.36
CA LYS A 36 -12.18 -3.00 3.79
C LYS A 36 -11.20 -4.00 4.40
N GLU A 37 -10.55 -4.82 3.56
CA GLU A 37 -9.54 -5.77 4.01
C GLU A 37 -8.23 -5.08 4.38
N GLN A 38 -7.56 -5.58 5.42
CA GLN A 38 -6.24 -5.11 5.83
C GLN A 38 -5.16 -5.63 4.88
N LEU A 39 -4.27 -4.74 4.46
CA LEU A 39 -3.21 -5.00 3.51
C LEU A 39 -1.89 -4.70 4.20
N ILE A 40 -1.07 -5.73 4.35
CA ILE A 40 0.26 -5.64 4.92
C ILE A 40 1.24 -5.75 3.75
N LEU A 41 1.64 -4.61 3.19
CA LEU A 41 2.46 -4.57 1.99
C LEU A 41 3.91 -4.24 2.31
N LYS A 42 4.85 -4.95 1.68
CA LYS A 42 6.26 -4.57 1.76
C LYS A 42 6.52 -3.34 0.89
N THR A 43 7.34 -2.41 1.35
CA THR A 43 7.64 -1.16 0.62
C THR A 43 8.22 -1.41 -0.77
N ASP A 44 8.93 -2.54 -0.95
CA ASP A 44 9.48 -3.04 -2.22
C ASP A 44 8.39 -3.33 -3.27
N MET A 45 7.20 -3.71 -2.82
CA MET A 45 6.05 -4.01 -3.69
C MET A 45 5.30 -2.76 -4.12
N ILE A 46 5.68 -1.58 -3.61
CA ILE A 46 5.02 -0.33 -3.95
C ILE A 46 5.91 0.41 -4.94
N THR A 47 5.65 0.18 -6.22
CA THR A 47 6.34 0.85 -7.32
C THR A 47 6.14 2.36 -7.22
N GLU A 48 7.25 3.08 -7.03
CA GLU A 48 7.34 4.49 -7.39
C GLU A 48 7.11 4.57 -8.90
N ALA A 49 6.12 5.33 -9.35
CA ALA A 49 6.14 5.80 -10.72
C ALA A 49 7.23 6.88 -10.77
N SER A 50 8.42 6.50 -11.26
CA SER A 50 9.48 7.44 -11.67
C SER A 50 8.99 8.37 -12.77
#